data_AF-A0A963DUX2-F1
#
_entry.id   AF-A0A963DUX2-F1
#
_cell.length_a   1.000
_cell.length_b   1.000
_cell.length_c   1.000
_cell.angle_alpha   90.00
_cell.angle_beta   90.00
_cell.angle_gamma   90.00
#
_symmetry.space_group_name_H-M   'P 1'
#
loop_
_entity.id
_entity.type
_entity.pdbx_description
1 polymer ?
#
loop_
_entity_poly.entity_id
_entity_poly.type
_entity_poly.pdbx_seq_one_letter_code
_entity_poly.pdbx_strand_id
1 'polypeptide(L)'
;HGQERMDHHTKEHLHETPAVVTVPLMMLAIPSVIIGALAIEPLLFGGGFKDAIFIAPEHDVLKHLAEHFHGAVSFAAHGITGLPFILVLAGFGSAFYLYMMRPDLPELIQQKFAVLYDIMVRKYLFDEIYQSVFMRGSRELGAALWKYADAGLIDGVMVNGSARLVGWFAAIVRYIQTGYLYTYAFAMIIGLLILLTWFVAR
;
A
#
# COMPACT_ATOMS: atom_id res chain seq x y z
N HIS A 1 1.75 -25.46 -30.82
CA HIS A 1 1.86 -25.83 -29.39
C HIS A 1 3.28 -26.28 -29.10
N GLY A 2 3.83 -25.92 -27.94
CA GLY A 2 5.18 -26.32 -27.53
C GLY A 2 5.18 -27.74 -26.99
N GLN A 3 6.35 -28.22 -26.54
CA GLN A 3 6.42 -29.50 -25.86
C GLN A 3 5.55 -29.50 -24.60
N GLU A 4 4.81 -30.57 -24.40
CA GLU A 4 3.90 -30.75 -23.28
C GLU A 4 4.69 -30.81 -21.97
N ARG A 5 4.35 -29.94 -21.01
CA ARG A 5 5.04 -29.82 -19.71
C ARG A 5 4.22 -30.41 -18.55
N MET A 6 3.20 -31.20 -18.86
CA MET A 6 2.30 -31.82 -17.88
C MET A 6 2.38 -33.35 -17.95
N ASP A 7 2.11 -34.01 -16.84
CA ASP A 7 2.07 -35.47 -16.77
C ASP A 7 0.77 -36.04 -17.37
N HIS A 8 0.75 -37.35 -17.61
CA HIS A 8 -0.38 -38.03 -18.26
C HIS A 8 -1.69 -37.87 -17.47
N HIS A 9 -1.61 -37.89 -16.14
CA HIS A 9 -2.77 -37.75 -15.27
C HIS A 9 -3.37 -36.33 -15.33
N THR A 10 -2.54 -35.28 -15.36
CA THR A 10 -3.02 -33.90 -15.54
C THR A 10 -3.66 -33.70 -16.91
N LYS A 11 -3.11 -34.36 -17.94
CA LYS A 11 -3.65 -34.30 -19.29
C LYS A 11 -5.05 -34.90 -19.41
N GLU A 12 -5.30 -36.02 -18.73
CA GLU A 12 -6.62 -36.67 -18.73
C GLU A 12 -7.72 -35.77 -18.16
N HIS A 13 -7.38 -34.79 -17.35
CA HIS A 13 -8.30 -33.80 -16.78
C HIS A 13 -8.40 -32.49 -17.58
N LEU A 14 -7.74 -32.37 -18.75
CA LEU A 14 -7.95 -31.23 -19.65
C LEU A 14 -9.34 -31.33 -20.27
N HIS A 15 -10.23 -30.46 -19.86
CA HIS A 15 -11.57 -30.36 -20.43
C HIS A 15 -11.79 -28.92 -20.90
N GLU A 16 -12.57 -28.77 -21.96
CA GLU A 16 -13.05 -27.47 -22.40
C GLU A 16 -13.79 -26.79 -21.25
N THR A 17 -13.63 -25.47 -21.15
CA THR A 17 -14.27 -24.73 -20.06
C THR A 17 -15.80 -24.81 -20.22
N PRO A 18 -16.55 -25.06 -19.12
CA PRO A 18 -18.00 -25.15 -19.17
C PRO A 18 -18.62 -23.90 -19.83
N ALA A 19 -19.79 -24.06 -20.45
CA ALA A 19 -20.51 -22.97 -21.12
C ALA A 19 -20.72 -21.74 -20.20
N VAL A 20 -20.82 -21.97 -18.89
CA VAL A 20 -20.95 -20.92 -17.87
C VAL A 20 -19.73 -19.98 -17.82
N VAL A 21 -18.56 -20.38 -18.33
CA VAL A 21 -17.35 -19.55 -18.42
C VAL A 21 -17.18 -18.98 -19.83
N THR A 22 -17.32 -19.80 -20.87
CA THR A 22 -17.11 -19.39 -22.27
C THR A 22 -18.16 -18.41 -22.76
N VAL A 23 -19.43 -18.59 -22.38
CA VAL A 23 -20.51 -17.70 -22.82
C VAL A 23 -20.33 -16.28 -22.27
N PRO A 24 -20.07 -16.04 -20.97
CA PRO A 24 -19.77 -14.70 -20.48
C PRO A 24 -18.55 -14.05 -21.15
N LEU A 25 -17.47 -14.79 -21.39
CA LEU A 25 -16.28 -14.24 -22.06
C LEU A 25 -16.60 -13.76 -23.48
N MET A 26 -17.34 -14.56 -24.26
CA MET A 26 -17.81 -14.15 -25.59
C MET A 26 -18.78 -12.97 -25.51
N MET A 27 -19.71 -12.98 -24.54
CA MET A 27 -20.65 -11.89 -24.32
C MET A 27 -19.99 -10.59 -23.85
N LEU A 28 -18.80 -10.62 -23.28
CA LEU A 28 -18.02 -9.42 -22.96
C LEU A 28 -17.25 -8.89 -24.18
N ALA A 29 -16.72 -9.78 -25.03
CA ALA A 29 -15.94 -9.39 -26.21
C ALA A 29 -16.77 -8.59 -27.23
N ILE A 30 -18.02 -9.02 -27.50
CA ILE A 30 -18.91 -8.38 -28.47
C ILE A 30 -19.21 -6.90 -28.10
N PRO A 31 -19.73 -6.57 -26.90
CA PRO A 31 -19.99 -5.19 -26.52
C PRO A 31 -18.70 -4.38 -26.36
N SER A 32 -17.55 -4.98 -25.97
CA SER A 32 -16.28 -4.25 -25.96
C SER A 32 -15.92 -3.67 -27.34
N VAL A 33 -16.10 -4.46 -28.41
CA VAL A 33 -15.84 -4.00 -29.78
C VAL A 33 -16.88 -2.95 -30.22
N ILE A 34 -18.16 -3.20 -29.95
CA ILE A 34 -19.26 -2.30 -30.35
C ILE A 34 -19.13 -0.96 -29.65
N ILE A 35 -18.98 -0.96 -28.32
CA ILE A 35 -18.85 0.27 -27.52
C ILE A 35 -17.57 1.01 -27.93
N GLY A 36 -16.45 0.31 -28.14
CA GLY A 36 -15.22 0.95 -28.63
C GLY A 36 -15.43 1.68 -29.95
N ALA A 37 -16.12 1.06 -30.91
CA ALA A 37 -16.40 1.65 -32.21
C ALA A 37 -17.38 2.84 -32.13
N LEU A 38 -18.40 2.78 -31.26
CA LEU A 38 -19.40 3.83 -31.10
C LEU A 38 -18.91 4.99 -30.23
N ALA A 39 -18.09 4.72 -29.22
CA ALA A 39 -17.69 5.70 -28.22
C ALA A 39 -16.45 6.51 -28.62
N ILE A 40 -15.57 5.98 -29.49
CA ILE A 40 -14.29 6.63 -29.80
C ILE A 40 -14.45 8.08 -30.27
N GLU A 41 -15.41 8.36 -31.14
CA GLU A 41 -15.65 9.70 -31.67
C GLU A 41 -16.29 10.66 -30.65
N PRO A 42 -17.45 10.35 -30.04
CA PRO A 42 -18.07 11.26 -29.07
C PRO A 42 -17.20 11.48 -27.82
N LEU A 43 -16.42 10.48 -27.42
CA LEU A 43 -15.57 10.57 -26.23
C LEU A 43 -14.32 11.43 -26.47
N LEU A 44 -13.61 11.20 -27.59
CA LEU A 44 -12.34 11.90 -27.88
C LEU A 44 -12.55 13.25 -28.58
N PHE A 45 -13.53 13.35 -29.48
CA PHE A 45 -13.72 14.52 -30.34
C PHE A 45 -15.07 15.23 -30.14
N GLY A 46 -16.07 14.53 -29.61
CA GLY A 46 -17.41 15.08 -29.32
C GLY A 46 -17.57 15.76 -27.97
N GLY A 47 -16.48 15.99 -27.23
CA GLY A 47 -16.52 16.69 -25.94
C GLY A 47 -16.79 15.80 -24.72
N GLY A 48 -16.81 14.47 -24.86
CA GLY A 48 -17.05 13.54 -23.75
C GLY A 48 -16.06 13.69 -22.57
N PHE A 49 -14.81 14.10 -22.84
CA PHE A 49 -13.81 14.37 -21.79
C PHE A 49 -13.63 15.85 -21.43
N LYS A 50 -14.40 16.76 -22.03
CA LYS A 50 -14.16 18.22 -21.92
C LYS A 50 -14.17 18.74 -20.48
N ASP A 51 -15.03 18.18 -19.63
CA ASP A 51 -15.15 18.58 -18.23
C ASP A 51 -14.20 17.81 -17.29
N ALA A 52 -13.59 16.71 -17.77
CA ALA A 52 -12.71 15.85 -16.99
C ALA A 52 -11.22 16.10 -17.27
N ILE A 53 -10.88 16.54 -18.49
CA ILE A 53 -9.52 16.75 -18.95
C ILE A 53 -9.39 18.20 -19.43
N PHE A 54 -8.64 19.00 -18.69
CA PHE A 54 -8.26 20.33 -19.13
C PHE A 54 -7.07 20.26 -20.08
N ILE A 55 -7.21 20.85 -21.26
CA ILE A 55 -6.16 20.92 -22.27
C ILE A 55 -5.79 22.39 -22.47
N ALA A 56 -4.53 22.70 -22.18
CA ALA A 56 -4.01 24.05 -22.41
C ALA A 56 -4.00 24.34 -23.93
N PRO A 57 -4.40 25.54 -24.38
CA PRO A 57 -4.46 25.88 -25.81
C PRO A 57 -3.15 25.67 -26.56
N GLU A 58 -2.01 25.79 -25.88
CA GLU A 58 -0.67 25.61 -26.45
C GLU A 58 -0.32 24.13 -26.72
N HIS A 59 -1.06 23.19 -26.12
CA HIS A 59 -0.81 21.75 -26.19
C HIS A 59 -2.05 20.98 -26.67
N ASP A 60 -2.87 21.57 -27.53
CA ASP A 60 -4.10 20.92 -28.03
C ASP A 60 -3.80 19.87 -29.12
N VAL A 61 -3.18 18.77 -28.68
CA VAL A 61 -2.85 17.60 -29.50
C VAL A 61 -4.11 16.91 -30.02
N LEU A 62 -5.22 16.94 -29.25
CA LEU A 62 -6.48 16.31 -29.65
C LEU A 62 -7.09 17.00 -30.86
N LYS A 63 -7.04 18.34 -30.92
CA LYS A 63 -7.53 19.07 -32.09
C LYS A 63 -6.77 18.71 -33.36
N HIS A 64 -5.44 18.60 -33.29
CA HIS A 64 -4.64 18.18 -34.44
C HIS A 64 -4.90 16.72 -34.84
N LEU A 65 -5.12 15.84 -33.85
CA LEU A 65 -5.48 14.45 -34.10
C LEU A 65 -6.87 14.30 -34.74
N ALA A 66 -7.81 15.18 -34.40
CA ALA A 66 -9.15 15.21 -34.97
C ALA A 66 -9.14 15.46 -36.48
N GLU A 67 -8.18 16.25 -36.99
CA GLU A 67 -8.02 16.51 -38.43
C GLU A 67 -7.71 15.25 -39.23
N HIS A 68 -7.08 14.27 -38.60
CA HIS A 68 -6.70 12.98 -39.20
C HIS A 68 -7.66 11.84 -38.85
N PHE A 69 -8.69 12.10 -38.05
CA PHE A 69 -9.69 11.09 -37.70
C PHE A 69 -10.83 11.09 -38.73
N HIS A 70 -10.99 9.97 -39.43
CA HIS A 70 -12.01 9.79 -40.48
C HIS A 70 -12.97 8.63 -40.16
N GLY A 71 -13.34 8.52 -38.88
CA GLY A 71 -14.23 7.48 -38.37
C GLY A 71 -13.52 6.22 -37.87
N ALA A 72 -14.22 5.46 -37.03
CA ALA A 72 -13.67 4.32 -36.31
C ALA A 72 -13.10 3.22 -37.22
N VAL A 73 -13.75 2.95 -38.35
CA VAL A 73 -13.30 1.91 -39.31
C VAL A 73 -12.02 2.33 -40.03
N SER A 74 -11.95 3.59 -40.46
CA SER A 74 -10.74 4.15 -41.11
C SER A 74 -9.57 4.15 -40.12
N PHE A 75 -9.82 4.56 -38.88
CA PHE A 75 -8.83 4.51 -37.81
C PHE A 75 -8.32 3.08 -37.55
N ALA A 76 -9.21 2.09 -37.47
CA ALA A 76 -8.83 0.69 -37.28
C ALA A 76 -8.00 0.16 -38.46
N ALA A 77 -8.41 0.45 -39.70
CA ALA A 77 -7.68 0.05 -40.90
C ALA A 77 -6.27 0.67 -40.95
N HIS A 78 -6.16 1.97 -40.64
CA HIS A 78 -4.86 2.64 -40.56
C HIS A 78 -3.98 2.04 -39.44
N GLY A 79 -4.58 1.70 -38.30
CA GLY A 79 -3.91 1.07 -37.16
C GLY A 79 -3.17 -0.21 -37.52
N ILE A 80 -3.70 -1.02 -38.44
CA ILE A 80 -3.05 -2.26 -38.94
C ILE A 80 -1.73 -1.94 -39.67
N THR A 81 -1.65 -0.81 -40.36
CA THR A 81 -0.42 -0.36 -41.02
C THR A 81 0.49 0.47 -40.11
N GLY A 82 -0.01 0.84 -38.93
CA GLY A 82 0.70 1.69 -37.99
C GLY A 82 1.89 0.98 -37.35
N LEU A 83 2.90 1.78 -36.98
CA LEU A 83 4.07 1.30 -36.25
C LEU A 83 3.70 0.51 -34.97
N PRO A 84 2.69 0.89 -34.17
CA PRO A 84 2.30 0.10 -33.00
C PRO A 84 1.90 -1.34 -33.34
N PHE A 85 1.16 -1.56 -34.43
CA PHE A 85 0.76 -2.89 -34.85
C PHE A 85 1.96 -3.73 -35.32
N ILE A 86 2.89 -3.11 -36.07
CA ILE A 86 4.14 -3.75 -36.48
C ILE A 86 4.97 -4.16 -35.26
N LEU A 87 5.08 -3.30 -34.24
CA LEU A 87 5.81 -3.61 -33.00
C LEU A 87 5.13 -4.74 -32.21
N VAL A 88 3.79 -4.79 -32.17
CA VAL A 88 3.05 -5.91 -31.57
C VAL A 88 3.33 -7.21 -32.30
N LEU A 89 3.29 -7.22 -33.65
CA LEU A 89 3.61 -8.40 -34.44
C LEU A 89 5.08 -8.82 -34.27
N ALA A 90 6.01 -7.87 -34.21
CA ALA A 90 7.41 -8.15 -33.94
C ALA A 90 7.62 -8.76 -32.55
N GLY A 91 6.92 -8.24 -31.53
CA GLY A 91 6.92 -8.78 -30.17
C GLY A 91 6.34 -10.20 -30.11
N PHE A 92 5.18 -10.41 -30.75
CA PHE A 92 4.56 -11.73 -30.88
C PHE A 92 5.49 -12.72 -31.61
N GLY A 93 6.05 -12.33 -32.75
CA GLY A 93 6.97 -13.16 -33.52
C GLY A 93 8.24 -13.50 -32.75
N SER A 94 8.80 -12.54 -32.02
CA SER A 94 9.97 -12.75 -31.16
C SER A 94 9.65 -13.72 -30.01
N ALA A 95 8.51 -13.55 -29.35
CA ALA A 95 8.07 -14.47 -28.30
C ALA A 95 7.79 -15.87 -28.86
N PHE A 96 7.11 -15.97 -30.00
CA PHE A 96 6.87 -17.24 -30.68
C PHE A 96 8.19 -17.93 -31.02
N TYR A 97 9.16 -17.22 -31.58
CA TYR A 97 10.47 -17.79 -31.90
C TYR A 97 11.19 -18.29 -30.64
N LEU A 98 11.29 -17.46 -29.60
CA LEU A 98 12.00 -17.78 -28.36
C LEU A 98 11.34 -18.92 -27.56
N TYR A 99 10.01 -19.01 -27.55
CA TYR A 99 9.31 -20.01 -26.73
C TYR A 99 8.83 -21.24 -27.49
N MET A 100 8.69 -21.16 -28.82
CA MET A 100 8.23 -22.27 -29.66
C MET A 100 9.34 -22.91 -30.48
N MET A 101 10.24 -22.11 -31.06
CA MET A 101 11.28 -22.62 -31.98
C MET A 101 12.64 -22.82 -31.30
N ARG A 102 13.02 -21.95 -30.36
CA ARG A 102 14.30 -21.97 -29.64
C ARG A 102 14.16 -21.75 -28.12
N PRO A 103 13.54 -22.70 -27.39
CA PRO A 103 13.29 -22.58 -25.94
C PRO A 103 14.57 -22.52 -25.07
N ASP A 104 15.74 -22.80 -25.65
CA ASP A 104 17.06 -22.68 -25.04
C ASP A 104 17.52 -21.21 -24.89
N LEU A 105 17.08 -20.32 -25.78
CA LEU A 105 17.53 -18.94 -25.80
C LEU A 105 17.05 -18.09 -24.60
N PRO A 106 15.81 -18.19 -24.11
CA PRO A 106 15.37 -17.45 -22.92
C PRO A 106 16.27 -17.66 -21.70
N GLU A 107 16.73 -18.89 -21.46
CA GLU A 107 17.62 -19.21 -20.34
C GLU A 107 19.01 -18.58 -20.53
N LEU A 108 19.56 -18.64 -21.75
CA LEU A 108 20.83 -17.97 -22.07
C LEU A 108 20.76 -16.45 -21.93
N ILE A 109 19.65 -15.84 -22.37
CA ILE A 109 19.41 -14.40 -22.23
C ILE A 109 19.31 -14.05 -20.74
N GLN A 110 18.57 -14.83 -19.95
CA GLN A 110 18.47 -14.67 -18.50
C GLN A 110 19.85 -14.71 -17.84
N GLN A 111 20.68 -15.70 -18.17
CA GLN A 111 22.03 -15.83 -17.58
C GLN A 111 22.92 -14.63 -17.91
N LYS A 112 22.85 -14.09 -19.14
CA LYS A 112 23.62 -12.92 -19.55
C LYS A 112 23.13 -11.62 -18.90
N PHE A 113 21.83 -11.48 -18.70
CA PHE A 113 21.19 -10.29 -18.15
C PHE A 113 20.63 -10.53 -16.75
N ALA A 114 21.29 -11.38 -15.95
CA ALA A 114 20.76 -11.88 -14.68
C ALA A 114 20.32 -10.76 -13.72
N VAL A 115 21.09 -9.66 -13.63
CA VAL A 115 20.75 -8.51 -12.78
C VAL A 115 19.48 -7.81 -13.26
N LEU A 116 19.39 -7.50 -14.56
CA LEU A 116 18.21 -6.83 -15.11
C LEU A 116 16.98 -7.73 -15.03
N TYR A 117 17.16 -9.02 -15.33
CA TYR A 117 16.11 -10.03 -15.20
C TYR A 117 15.60 -10.13 -13.75
N ASP A 118 16.49 -10.19 -12.76
CA ASP A 118 16.12 -10.26 -11.34
C ASP A 118 15.35 -9.01 -10.90
N ILE A 119 15.76 -7.81 -11.33
CA ILE A 119 15.02 -6.57 -11.08
C ILE A 119 13.60 -6.66 -11.68
N MET A 120 13.47 -7.08 -12.94
CA MET A 120 12.16 -7.17 -13.61
C MET A 120 11.25 -8.23 -12.97
N VAL A 121 11.79 -9.40 -12.63
CA VAL A 121 11.03 -10.49 -11.98
C VAL A 121 10.62 -10.12 -10.57
N ARG A 122 11.44 -9.38 -9.83
CA ARG A 122 11.09 -8.80 -8.53
C ARG A 122 10.27 -7.52 -8.64
N LYS A 123 9.58 -7.29 -9.76
CA LYS A 123 8.68 -6.14 -9.97
C LYS A 123 9.35 -4.80 -9.66
N TYR A 124 10.59 -4.62 -10.10
CA TYR A 124 11.42 -3.44 -9.84
C TYR A 124 11.79 -3.22 -8.36
N LEU A 125 11.82 -4.29 -7.56
CA LEU A 125 12.10 -4.27 -6.12
C LEU A 125 11.11 -3.43 -5.30
N PHE A 126 9.95 -3.08 -5.88
CA PHE A 126 9.00 -2.18 -5.24
C PHE A 126 8.41 -2.80 -3.98
N ASP A 127 8.07 -4.10 -4.04
CA ASP A 127 7.52 -4.84 -2.91
C ASP A 127 8.55 -4.94 -1.77
N GLU A 128 9.80 -5.22 -2.08
CA GLU A 128 10.90 -5.35 -1.10
C GLU A 128 11.21 -4.01 -0.43
N ILE A 129 11.27 -2.92 -1.20
CA ILE A 129 11.46 -1.56 -0.65
C ILE A 129 10.27 -1.20 0.22
N TYR A 130 9.04 -1.48 -0.23
CA TYR A 130 7.84 -1.18 0.54
C TYR A 130 7.83 -1.90 1.90
N GLN A 131 8.13 -3.20 1.89
CA GLN A 131 8.15 -4.02 3.10
C GLN A 131 9.30 -3.66 4.04
N SER A 132 10.49 -3.40 3.51
CA SER A 132 11.68 -3.09 4.32
C SER A 132 11.67 -1.69 4.90
N VAL A 133 11.22 -0.69 4.14
CA VAL A 133 11.24 0.71 4.56
C VAL A 133 9.96 1.08 5.28
N PHE A 134 8.80 0.90 4.64
CA PHE A 134 7.54 1.40 5.19
C PHE A 134 6.95 0.43 6.20
N MET A 135 6.73 -0.84 5.84
CA MET A 135 6.08 -1.78 6.76
C MET A 135 6.93 -2.02 8.01
N ARG A 136 8.21 -2.39 7.84
CA ARG A 136 9.11 -2.63 8.96
C ARG A 136 9.45 -1.35 9.70
N GLY A 137 9.72 -0.24 9.01
CA GLY A 137 10.02 1.05 9.62
C GLY A 137 8.87 1.56 10.48
N SER A 138 7.62 1.53 9.99
CA SER A 138 6.44 1.92 10.77
C SER A 138 6.23 1.03 12.00
N ARG A 139 6.46 -0.29 11.88
CA ARG A 139 6.33 -1.21 13.01
C ARG A 139 7.39 -0.97 14.08
N GLU A 140 8.64 -0.78 13.69
CA GLU A 140 9.74 -0.52 14.62
C GLU A 140 9.58 0.84 15.30
N LEU A 141 9.19 1.87 14.55
CA LEU A 141 8.89 3.19 15.09
C LEU A 141 7.72 3.14 16.07
N GLY A 142 6.62 2.47 15.72
CA GLY A 142 5.48 2.27 16.61
C GLY A 142 5.87 1.52 17.90
N ALA A 143 6.66 0.45 17.78
CA ALA A 143 7.15 -0.30 18.93
C ALA A 143 8.08 0.52 19.83
N ALA A 144 8.93 1.39 19.24
CA ALA A 144 9.78 2.30 19.99
C ALA A 144 8.95 3.33 20.76
N LEU A 145 7.98 3.97 20.08
CA LEU A 145 7.08 4.93 20.73
C LEU A 145 6.31 4.30 21.88
N TRP A 146 5.75 3.11 21.70
CA TRP A 146 5.05 2.39 22.77
C TRP A 146 5.98 2.08 23.97
N LYS A 147 7.17 1.51 23.72
CA LYS A 147 8.07 1.12 24.80
C LYS A 147 8.63 2.31 25.58
N TYR A 148 9.05 3.36 24.88
CA TYR A 148 9.74 4.49 25.51
C TYR A 148 8.78 5.56 26.02
N ALA A 149 7.73 5.88 25.27
CA ALA A 149 6.80 6.92 25.68
C ALA A 149 5.72 6.38 26.62
N ASP A 150 4.99 5.34 26.21
CA ASP A 150 3.82 4.87 26.97
C ASP A 150 4.24 4.05 28.20
N ALA A 151 4.80 2.85 27.96
CA ALA A 151 5.20 1.96 29.04
C ALA A 151 6.34 2.53 29.92
N GLY A 152 7.28 3.26 29.30
CA GLY A 152 8.44 3.83 29.98
C GLY A 152 8.12 5.11 30.74
N LEU A 153 7.78 6.18 30.00
CA LEU A 153 7.62 7.51 30.57
C LEU A 153 6.27 7.68 31.30
N ILE A 154 5.16 7.30 30.67
CA ILE A 154 3.83 7.49 31.27
C ILE A 154 3.63 6.52 32.41
N ASP A 155 3.63 5.22 32.13
CA ASP A 155 3.33 4.20 33.14
C ASP A 155 4.44 4.07 34.18
N GLY A 156 5.70 4.03 33.73
CA GLY A 156 6.85 3.84 34.62
C GLY A 156 7.13 5.07 35.49
N VAL A 157 7.39 6.21 34.86
CA VAL A 157 7.84 7.43 35.58
C VAL A 157 6.67 8.22 36.14
N MET A 158 5.66 8.51 35.34
CA MET A 158 4.58 9.41 35.74
C MET A 158 3.60 8.73 36.72
N VAL A 159 3.08 7.55 36.37
CA VAL A 159 2.07 6.85 37.17
C VAL A 159 2.71 6.07 38.32
N ASN A 160 3.56 5.08 38.02
CA ASN A 160 4.16 4.26 39.06
C ASN A 160 5.18 5.02 39.91
N GLY A 161 5.90 5.98 39.32
CA GLY A 161 6.82 6.83 40.07
C GLY A 161 6.10 7.70 41.09
N SER A 162 4.99 8.36 40.71
CA SER A 162 4.19 9.15 41.65
C SER A 162 3.57 8.28 42.75
N ALA A 163 3.03 7.10 42.40
CA ALA A 163 2.50 6.15 43.38
C ALA A 163 3.57 5.70 44.39
N ARG A 164 4.79 5.40 43.92
CA ARG A 164 5.92 5.04 44.81
C ARG A 164 6.34 6.19 45.72
N LEU A 165 6.37 7.43 45.21
CA LEU A 165 6.69 8.61 46.02
C LEU A 165 5.67 8.83 47.14
N VAL A 166 4.38 8.73 46.81
CA VAL A 166 3.30 8.83 47.82
C VAL A 166 3.42 7.69 48.84
N GLY A 167 3.64 6.46 48.39
CA GLY A 167 3.82 5.31 49.27
C GLY A 167 5.03 5.45 50.20
N TRP A 168 6.15 5.97 49.70
CA TRP A 168 7.34 6.25 50.50
C TRP A 168 7.09 7.33 51.56
N PHE A 169 6.45 8.44 51.18
CA PHE A 169 6.05 9.48 52.12
C PHE A 169 5.12 8.93 53.21
N ALA A 170 4.11 8.14 52.83
CA ALA A 170 3.20 7.51 53.78
C ALA A 170 3.93 6.55 54.74
N ALA A 171 4.93 5.81 54.25
CA ALA A 171 5.74 4.91 55.07
C ALA A 171 6.58 5.67 56.11
N ILE A 172 7.12 6.84 55.76
CA ILE A 172 7.83 7.72 56.69
C ILE A 172 6.87 8.30 57.72
N VAL A 173 5.76 8.87 57.28
CA VAL A 173 4.76 9.50 58.16
C VAL A 173 4.19 8.50 59.17
N ARG A 174 4.08 7.21 58.79
CA ARG A 174 3.63 6.15 59.69
C ARG A 174 4.46 6.03 60.97
N TYR A 175 5.75 6.34 60.95
CA TYR A 175 6.60 6.30 62.16
C TYR A 175 6.32 7.44 63.14
N ILE A 176 5.64 8.51 62.70
CA ILE A 176 5.20 9.60 63.59
C ILE A 176 4.07 9.12 64.51
N GLN A 177 3.30 8.11 64.10
CA GLN A 177 2.29 7.47 64.95
C GLN A 177 2.95 6.41 65.84
N THR A 178 3.39 6.85 67.03
CA THR A 178 4.09 6.00 68.00
C THR A 178 3.16 5.13 68.87
N GLY A 179 1.85 5.43 68.88
CA GLY A 179 0.86 4.70 69.69
C GLY A 179 0.83 5.08 71.18
N TYR A 180 1.73 5.95 71.64
CA TYR A 180 1.77 6.39 73.04
C TYR A 180 0.89 7.62 73.29
N LEU A 181 0.06 7.57 74.34
CA LEU A 181 -0.89 8.64 74.68
C LEU A 181 -0.23 10.01 74.88
N TYR A 182 0.96 10.04 75.49
CA TYR A 182 1.67 11.30 75.78
C TYR A 182 2.14 12.02 74.51
N THR A 183 2.50 11.27 73.45
CA THR A 183 2.90 11.86 72.16
C THR A 183 1.74 12.59 71.50
N TYR A 184 0.53 12.02 71.57
CA TYR A 184 -0.68 12.67 71.07
C TYR A 184 -1.07 13.88 71.92
N ALA A 185 -1.01 13.79 73.24
CA ALA A 185 -1.30 14.91 74.14
C ALA A 185 -0.37 16.11 73.86
N PHE A 186 0.92 15.85 73.69
CA PHE A 186 1.90 16.88 73.34
C PHE A 186 1.62 17.53 71.98
N ALA A 187 1.31 16.73 70.96
CA ALA A 187 0.94 17.22 69.63
C ALA A 187 -0.33 18.11 69.66
N MET A 188 -1.33 17.75 70.45
CA MET A 188 -2.56 18.55 70.61
C MET A 188 -2.29 19.90 71.26
N ILE A 189 -1.47 19.95 72.32
CA ILE A 189 -1.12 21.20 73.01
C ILE A 189 -0.36 22.13 72.05
N ILE A 190 0.63 21.62 71.33
CA ILE A 190 1.37 22.40 70.33
C ILE A 190 0.43 22.89 69.21
N GLY A 191 -0.44 22.01 68.70
CA GLY A 191 -1.41 22.37 67.66
C GLY A 191 -2.35 23.49 68.11
N LEU A 192 -2.86 23.43 69.34
CA LEU A 192 -3.72 24.46 69.93
C LEU A 192 -2.95 25.79 70.08
N LEU A 193 -1.73 25.74 70.58
CA LEU A 193 -0.85 26.92 70.71
C LEU A 193 -0.62 27.59 69.36
N ILE A 194 -0.26 26.83 68.33
CA ILE A 194 -0.04 27.35 66.97
C ILE A 194 -1.32 28.00 66.43
N LEU A 195 -2.46 27.33 66.56
CA LEU A 195 -3.75 27.87 66.10
C LEU A 195 -4.13 29.15 66.83
N LEU A 196 -3.97 29.20 68.15
CA LEU A 196 -4.25 30.40 68.95
C LEU A 196 -3.29 31.53 68.61
N THR A 197 -1.99 31.26 68.49
CA THR A 197 -1.00 32.27 68.08
C THR A 197 -1.30 32.80 66.68
N TRP A 198 -1.64 31.93 65.73
CA TRP A 198 -2.01 32.36 64.38
C TRP A 198 -3.32 33.17 64.36
N PHE A 199 -4.32 32.77 65.15
CA PHE A 199 -5.58 33.51 65.28
C PHE A 199 -5.40 34.88 65.93
N VAL A 200 -4.52 35.00 66.93
CA VAL A 200 -4.22 36.25 67.63
C VAL A 200 -3.28 37.16 66.83
N ALA A 201 -2.36 36.58 66.05
CA ALA A 201 -1.43 37.32 65.19
C ALA A 201 -2.02 37.70 63.83
N ARG A 202 -3.24 37.24 63.51
CA ARG A 202 -4.03 37.64 62.36
C ARG A 202 -5.05 38.70 62.77
#